data_AF-A0A0G1UXM2-F1
#
_entry.id   AF-A0A0G1UXM2-F1
#
_cell.length_a   1.000
_cell.length_b   1.000
_cell.length_c   1.000
_cell.angle_alpha   90.00
_cell.angle_beta   90.00
_cell.angle_gamma   90.00
#
_symmetry.space_group_name_H-M   'P 1'
#
loop_
_entity.id
_entity.type
_entity.pdbx_description
1 polymer ?
#
loop_
_entity_poly.entity_id
_entity_poly.type
_entity_poly.pdbx_seq_one_letter_code
_entity_poly.pdbx_strand_id
1 'polypeptide(L)'
;MRTKKIALITSIVAVVILALAFGMVLGKKQGETTGRTEAENRLNPLLDLAFPRPPEVMTSLTGVVKAIYGAIINLEVRDPNDYLPHTDGTAQSVEIRYAMVTSATKFFLLDFGTPDKSGSTATKIIKLSDIKVGDNVKVTSDTNIRDAERFDVTEVEIVRY
;
A
#
# COMPACT_ATOMS: atom_id res chain seq x y z
N MET A 1 -12.49 72.42 -6.46
CA MET A 1 -13.23 71.44 -7.30
C MET A 1 -12.31 70.43 -8.02
N ARG A 2 -11.10 70.82 -8.48
CA ARG A 2 -10.12 69.92 -9.14
C ARG A 2 -9.57 68.78 -8.25
N THR A 3 -9.22 69.06 -6.99
CA THR A 3 -8.67 68.06 -6.04
C THR A 3 -9.65 66.94 -5.68
N LYS A 4 -10.95 67.25 -5.54
CA LYS A 4 -11.99 66.23 -5.32
C LYS A 4 -12.18 65.31 -6.53
N LYS A 5 -12.01 65.81 -7.76
CA LYS A 5 -12.08 65.00 -8.98
C LYS A 5 -10.87 64.08 -9.13
N ILE A 6 -9.67 64.53 -8.77
CA ILE A 6 -8.46 63.71 -8.80
C ILE A 6 -8.55 62.57 -7.77
N ALA A 7 -8.98 62.88 -6.54
CA ALA A 7 -9.17 61.88 -5.49
C ALA A 7 -10.22 60.81 -5.87
N LEU A 8 -11.32 61.23 -6.51
CA LEU A 8 -12.36 60.31 -7.01
C LEU A 8 -11.81 59.36 -8.08
N ILE A 9 -11.04 59.87 -9.05
CA ILE A 9 -10.45 59.07 -10.12
C ILE A 9 -9.46 58.06 -9.54
N THR A 10 -8.60 58.47 -8.60
CA THR A 10 -7.64 57.54 -7.96
C THR A 10 -8.34 56.44 -7.16
N SER A 11 -9.43 56.74 -6.45
CA SER A 11 -10.20 55.72 -5.73
C SER A 11 -10.87 54.72 -6.68
N ILE A 12 -11.39 55.17 -7.82
CA ILE A 12 -11.97 54.28 -8.84
C ILE A 12 -10.90 53.35 -9.41
N VAL A 13 -9.72 53.87 -9.76
CA VAL A 13 -8.61 53.05 -10.28
C VAL A 13 -8.15 52.01 -9.24
N ALA A 14 -8.04 52.38 -7.97
CA ALA A 14 -7.68 51.45 -6.90
C ALA A 14 -8.71 50.32 -6.73
N VAL A 15 -10.00 50.62 -6.79
CA VAL A 15 -11.07 49.60 -6.72
C VAL A 15 -11.03 48.65 -7.91
N VAL A 16 -10.77 49.16 -9.13
CA VAL A 16 -10.64 48.32 -10.33
C VAL A 16 -9.44 47.37 -10.21
N ILE A 17 -8.29 47.86 -9.75
CA ILE A 17 -7.10 47.02 -9.54
C ILE A 17 -7.37 45.92 -8.50
N LEU A 18 -8.04 46.27 -7.39
CA LEU A 18 -8.41 45.30 -6.35
C LEU A 18 -9.39 44.24 -6.89
N ALA A 19 -10.39 44.64 -7.67
CA ALA A 19 -11.33 43.70 -8.27
C ALA A 19 -10.64 42.74 -9.25
N LEU A 20 -9.71 43.23 -10.07
CA LEU A 20 -8.91 42.41 -10.98
C LEU A 20 -8.00 41.42 -10.23
N ALA A 21 -7.29 41.89 -9.20
CA ALA A 21 -6.43 41.05 -8.37
C ALA A 21 -7.25 39.95 -7.65
N PHE A 22 -8.42 40.31 -7.13
CA PHE A 22 -9.32 39.37 -6.48
C PHE A 22 -9.87 38.34 -7.46
N GLY A 23 -10.26 38.76 -8.67
CA GLY A 23 -10.68 37.88 -9.76
C GLY A 23 -9.60 36.88 -10.19
N MET A 24 -8.33 37.32 -10.30
CA MET A 24 -7.22 36.43 -10.61
C MET A 24 -6.97 35.38 -9.53
N VAL A 25 -7.03 35.77 -8.25
CA VAL A 25 -6.84 34.84 -7.12
C VAL A 25 -7.95 33.80 -7.06
N LEU A 26 -9.21 34.22 -7.23
CA LEU A 26 -10.35 33.30 -7.26
C LEU A 26 -10.29 32.36 -8.48
N GLY A 27 -10.01 32.91 -9.66
CA GLY A 27 -9.86 32.12 -10.89
C GLY A 27 -8.75 31.08 -10.79
N LYS A 28 -7.60 31.44 -10.19
CA LYS A 28 -6.50 30.50 -9.97
C LYS A 28 -6.90 29.37 -9.01
N LYS A 29 -7.50 29.70 -7.87
CA LYS A 29 -7.94 28.69 -6.89
C LYS A 29 -8.98 27.74 -7.48
N GLN A 30 -9.97 28.29 -8.20
CA GLN A 30 -11.02 27.49 -8.82
C GLN A 30 -10.45 26.62 -9.96
N GLY A 31 -9.56 27.16 -10.79
CA GLY A 31 -8.86 26.40 -11.83
C GLY A 31 -7.98 25.27 -11.28
N GLU A 32 -7.22 25.51 -10.20
CA GLU A 32 -6.44 24.46 -9.52
C GLU A 32 -7.34 23.37 -8.95
N THR A 33 -8.47 23.73 -8.35
CA THR A 33 -9.38 22.77 -7.72
C THR A 33 -10.05 21.92 -8.80
N THR A 34 -10.61 22.56 -9.84
CA THR A 34 -11.26 21.85 -10.96
C THR A 34 -10.27 21.01 -11.75
N GLY A 35 -9.07 21.53 -12.04
CA GLY A 35 -8.02 20.78 -12.74
C GLY A 35 -7.53 19.58 -11.94
N ARG A 36 -7.41 19.71 -10.62
CA ARG A 36 -7.05 18.58 -9.74
C ARG A 36 -8.13 17.52 -9.70
N THR A 37 -9.41 17.90 -9.57
CA THR A 37 -10.53 16.95 -9.59
C THR A 37 -10.67 16.25 -10.95
N GLU A 38 -10.49 16.97 -12.07
CA GLU A 38 -10.50 16.34 -13.40
C GLU A 38 -9.30 15.41 -13.62
N ALA A 39 -8.11 15.78 -13.14
CA ALA A 39 -6.94 14.94 -13.20
C ALA A 39 -7.14 13.67 -12.35
N GLU A 40 -7.62 13.79 -11.11
CA GLU A 40 -7.95 12.65 -10.24
C GLU A 40 -8.99 11.74 -10.91
N ASN A 41 -10.07 12.28 -11.48
CA ASN A 41 -11.11 11.48 -12.14
C ASN A 41 -10.64 10.76 -13.41
N ARG A 42 -9.69 11.33 -14.16
CA ARG A 42 -9.15 10.70 -15.39
C ARG A 42 -7.97 9.76 -15.11
N LEU A 43 -7.16 10.07 -14.11
CA LEU A 43 -5.94 9.32 -13.80
C LEU A 43 -6.21 8.16 -12.85
N ASN A 44 -7.13 8.28 -11.89
CA ASN A 44 -7.43 7.20 -10.95
C ASN A 44 -7.84 5.89 -11.64
N PRO A 45 -8.69 5.87 -12.69
CA PRO A 45 -8.99 4.63 -13.40
C PRO A 45 -7.79 4.00 -14.11
N LEU A 46 -6.86 4.82 -14.61
CA LEU A 46 -5.63 4.35 -15.23
C LEU A 46 -4.63 3.82 -14.19
N LEU A 47 -4.58 4.47 -13.03
CA LEU A 47 -3.79 4.03 -11.88
C LEU A 47 -4.32 2.72 -11.31
N ASP A 48 -5.64 2.59 -11.13
CA ASP A 48 -6.29 1.37 -10.64
C ASP A 48 -6.11 0.19 -11.63
N LEU A 49 -6.00 0.46 -12.95
CA LEU A 49 -5.72 -0.56 -13.95
C LEU A 49 -4.26 -1.05 -13.89
N ALA A 50 -3.30 -0.14 -13.69
CA ALA A 50 -1.87 -0.46 -13.66
C ALA A 50 -1.43 -1.02 -12.29
N PHE A 51 -2.04 -0.55 -11.20
CA PHE A 51 -1.76 -0.90 -9.82
C PHE A 51 -3.08 -1.20 -9.11
N PRO A 52 -3.64 -2.40 -9.31
CA PRO A 52 -4.92 -2.75 -8.69
C PRO A 52 -4.79 -2.72 -7.17
N ARG A 53 -5.82 -2.17 -6.53
CA ARG A 53 -5.93 -2.14 -5.06
C ARG A 53 -5.90 -3.57 -4.52
N PRO A 54 -5.12 -3.83 -3.45
CA PRO A 54 -5.20 -5.10 -2.74
C PRO A 54 -6.62 -5.33 -2.22
N PRO A 55 -7.13 -6.57 -2.23
CA PRO A 55 -8.51 -6.88 -1.86
C PRO A 55 -8.80 -6.55 -0.38
N GLU A 56 -10.03 -6.16 -0.07
CA GLU A 56 -10.46 -5.88 1.32
C GLU A 56 -10.37 -7.11 2.22
N VAL A 57 -10.52 -8.29 1.63
CA VAL A 57 -10.35 -9.58 2.31
C VAL A 57 -9.06 -10.23 1.83
N MET A 58 -8.13 -10.40 2.76
CA MET A 58 -6.88 -11.12 2.55
C MET A 58 -6.83 -12.27 3.55
N THR A 59 -6.76 -13.50 3.05
CA THR A 59 -6.57 -14.71 3.88
C THR A 59 -5.15 -15.21 3.83
N SER A 60 -4.30 -14.63 2.99
CA SER A 60 -2.88 -14.97 2.93
C SER A 60 -2.00 -13.74 2.79
N LEU A 61 -0.80 -13.84 3.35
CA LEU A 61 0.24 -12.81 3.32
C LEU A 61 1.58 -13.46 2.99
N THR A 62 2.41 -12.76 2.23
CA THR A 62 3.81 -13.16 2.00
C THR A 62 4.72 -12.18 2.72
N GLY A 63 5.70 -12.71 3.45
CA GLY A 63 6.63 -11.89 4.21
C GLY A 63 7.94 -12.61 4.53
N VAL A 64 8.85 -11.86 5.13
CA VAL A 64 10.15 -12.35 5.58
C VAL A 64 10.08 -12.66 7.07
N VAL A 65 10.52 -13.85 7.47
CA VAL A 65 10.62 -14.21 8.89
C VAL A 65 11.71 -13.38 9.56
N LYS A 66 11.36 -12.55 10.55
CA LYS A 66 12.32 -11.75 11.34
C LYS A 66 12.71 -12.40 12.65
N ALA A 67 11.78 -13.13 13.27
CA ALA A 67 12.01 -13.85 14.51
C ALA A 67 11.02 -15.00 14.67
N ILE A 68 11.39 -15.99 15.48
CA ILE A 68 10.52 -17.10 15.87
C ILE A 68 10.59 -17.23 17.39
N TYR A 69 9.45 -17.09 18.06
CA TYR A 69 9.33 -17.18 19.52
C TYR A 69 8.31 -18.27 19.88
N GLY A 70 8.80 -19.49 20.14
CA GLY A 70 7.92 -20.63 20.41
C GLY A 70 7.04 -20.92 19.20
N ALA A 71 5.74 -20.71 19.35
CA ALA A 71 4.74 -20.91 18.30
C ALA A 71 4.38 -19.62 17.54
N ILE A 72 5.15 -18.55 17.69
CA ILE A 72 4.90 -17.27 17.02
C ILE A 72 5.99 -17.01 15.98
N ILE A 73 5.57 -16.75 14.75
CA ILE A 73 6.43 -16.30 13.65
C ILE A 73 6.22 -14.80 13.46
N ASN A 74 7.27 -14.01 13.68
CA ASN A 74 7.25 -12.58 13.37
C ASN A 74 7.58 -12.39 11.89
N LEU A 75 6.64 -11.83 11.13
CA LEU A 75 6.73 -11.61 9.69
C LEU A 75 6.86 -10.13 9.41
N GLU A 76 7.88 -9.74 8.67
CA GLU A 76 7.91 -8.44 7.99
C GLU A 76 7.14 -8.57 6.67
N VAL A 77 6.03 -7.87 6.58
CA VAL A 77 5.18 -7.82 5.38
C VAL A 77 5.13 -6.39 4.86
N ARG A 78 4.83 -6.23 3.57
CA ARG A 78 4.53 -4.92 3.01
C ARG A 78 3.13 -4.49 3.41
N ASP A 79 2.97 -3.21 3.72
CA ASP A 79 1.68 -2.64 4.08
C ASP A 79 0.73 -2.67 2.86
N PRO A 80 -0.41 -3.40 2.93
CA PRO A 80 -1.36 -3.48 1.83
C PRO A 80 -2.08 -2.15 1.55
N ASN A 81 -1.97 -1.16 2.43
CA ASN A 81 -2.48 0.19 2.21
C ASN A 81 -1.47 1.09 1.50
N ASP A 82 -0.18 0.73 1.53
CA ASP A 82 0.90 1.42 0.82
C ASP A 82 1.34 0.66 -0.45
N TYR A 83 0.37 0.39 -1.33
CA TYR A 83 0.56 -0.44 -2.52
C TYR A 83 0.95 0.36 -3.77
N LEU A 84 0.78 1.69 -3.76
CA LEU A 84 1.10 2.55 -4.91
C LEU A 84 2.61 2.87 -4.95
N PRO A 85 3.19 3.04 -6.15
CA PRO A 85 4.56 3.51 -6.26
C PRO A 85 4.68 4.97 -5.79
N HIS A 86 5.71 5.26 -5.00
CA HIS A 86 6.00 6.62 -4.56
C HIS A 86 6.80 7.40 -5.60
N THR A 87 6.37 8.63 -5.88
CA THR A 87 7.02 9.51 -6.86
C THR A 87 8.34 10.12 -6.38
N ASP A 88 8.57 10.09 -5.07
CA ASP A 88 9.80 10.56 -4.42
C ASP A 88 10.88 9.45 -4.31
N GLY A 89 10.58 8.25 -4.80
CA GLY A 89 11.49 7.09 -4.77
C GLY A 89 11.62 6.41 -3.41
N THR A 90 10.80 6.77 -2.42
CA THR A 90 10.77 6.06 -1.14
C THR A 90 10.22 4.64 -1.33
N ALA A 91 10.69 3.71 -0.49
CA ALA A 91 10.19 2.34 -0.50
C ALA A 91 8.80 2.27 0.14
N GLN A 92 8.04 1.24 -0.24
CA GLN A 92 6.78 0.91 0.43
C GLN A 92 7.02 0.63 1.92
N SER A 93 6.06 1.06 2.72
CA SER A 93 5.94 0.78 4.14
C SER A 93 5.95 -0.73 4.40
N VAL A 94 6.65 -1.12 5.46
CA VAL A 94 6.68 -2.49 5.99
C VAL A 94 6.23 -2.50 7.43
N GLU A 95 5.61 -3.60 7.82
CA GLU A 95 5.04 -3.79 9.15
C GLU A 95 5.38 -5.19 9.68
N ILE A 96 5.52 -5.30 11.00
CA ILE A 96 5.74 -6.59 11.67
C ILE A 96 4.40 -7.16 12.10
N ARG A 97 4.09 -8.39 11.66
CA ARG A 97 2.90 -9.13 12.04
C ARG A 97 3.26 -10.45 12.72
N TYR A 98 2.36 -10.94 13.56
CA TYR A 98 2.57 -12.11 14.39
C TYR A 98 1.65 -13.24 13.93
N ALA A 99 2.25 -14.18 13.20
CA ALA A 99 1.62 -15.41 12.78
C ALA A 99 1.66 -16.43 13.92
N MET A 100 0.49 -16.74 14.51
CA MET A 100 0.34 -17.69 15.60
C MET A 100 0.13 -19.10 15.03
N VAL A 101 1.06 -19.99 15.33
CA VAL A 101 1.02 -21.39 14.93
C VAL A 101 0.27 -22.20 15.99
N THR A 102 -0.59 -23.10 15.53
CA THR A 102 -1.28 -24.08 16.37
C THR A 102 -0.81 -25.49 16.01
N SER A 103 -1.27 -26.49 16.77
CA SER A 103 -1.01 -27.90 16.44
C SER A 103 -1.67 -28.35 15.13
N ALA A 104 -2.65 -27.60 14.62
CA ALA A 104 -3.34 -27.88 13.36
C ALA A 104 -2.68 -27.21 12.14
N THR A 105 -1.73 -26.29 12.34
CA THR A 105 -1.05 -25.58 11.26
C THR A 105 -0.24 -26.54 10.41
N LYS A 106 -0.42 -26.46 9.09
CA LYS A 106 0.33 -27.26 8.11
C LYS A 106 1.54 -26.49 7.60
N PHE A 107 2.61 -27.21 7.31
CA PHE A 107 3.86 -26.61 6.87
C PHE A 107 4.36 -27.30 5.60
N PHE A 108 4.66 -26.51 4.58
CA PHE A 108 5.10 -27.00 3.28
C PHE A 108 6.35 -26.28 2.80
N LEU A 109 7.22 -27.04 2.14
CA LEU A 109 8.32 -26.53 1.32
C LEU A 109 8.01 -26.85 -0.14
N LEU A 110 7.91 -25.80 -0.94
CA LEU A 110 7.83 -25.87 -2.40
C LEU A 110 9.24 -25.75 -2.96
N ASP A 111 9.79 -26.86 -3.43
CA ASP A 111 11.16 -26.96 -3.93
C ASP A 111 11.16 -27.02 -5.46
N PHE A 112 11.46 -25.89 -6.10
CA PHE A 112 11.55 -25.79 -7.56
C PHE A 112 12.88 -26.31 -8.12
N GLY A 113 13.90 -26.44 -7.27
CA GLY A 113 15.22 -26.98 -7.64
C GLY A 113 15.24 -28.52 -7.72
N THR A 114 14.29 -29.20 -7.08
CA THR A 114 14.12 -30.65 -7.18
C THR A 114 12.73 -31.02 -7.69
N PRO A 115 12.46 -30.97 -9.00
CA PRO A 115 11.18 -31.40 -9.54
C PRO A 115 10.92 -32.88 -9.24
N ASP A 116 9.65 -33.22 -9.07
CA ASP A 116 9.22 -34.60 -8.81
C ASP A 116 9.30 -35.47 -10.08
N LYS A 117 8.89 -36.74 -9.97
CA LYS A 117 8.92 -37.70 -11.09
C LYS A 117 8.02 -37.29 -12.27
N SER A 118 7.11 -36.33 -12.08
CA SER A 118 6.22 -35.79 -13.12
C SER A 118 6.74 -34.49 -13.72
N GLY A 119 7.85 -33.94 -13.23
CA GLY A 119 8.36 -32.62 -13.61
C GLY A 119 7.66 -31.46 -12.90
N SER A 120 6.83 -31.75 -11.89
CA SER A 120 6.14 -30.74 -11.08
C SER A 120 6.99 -30.33 -9.88
N THR A 121 6.73 -29.15 -9.30
CA THR A 121 7.39 -28.69 -8.07
C THR A 121 7.19 -29.69 -6.95
N ALA A 122 8.27 -30.16 -6.33
CA ALA A 122 8.16 -31.09 -5.22
C ALA A 122 7.67 -30.38 -3.96
N THR A 123 6.49 -30.76 -3.47
CA THR A 123 5.97 -30.32 -2.18
C THR A 123 6.44 -31.27 -1.08
N LYS A 124 7.17 -30.76 -0.10
CA LYS A 124 7.63 -31.52 1.07
C LYS A 124 6.92 -31.00 2.32
N ILE A 125 6.39 -31.90 3.14
CA ILE A 125 5.87 -31.54 4.47
C ILE A 125 7.07 -31.27 5.37
N ILE A 126 7.07 -30.11 6.04
CA ILE A 126 8.13 -29.71 6.96
C ILE A 126 7.54 -29.45 8.35
N LYS A 127 8.36 -28.98 9.28
CA LYS A 127 7.95 -28.56 10.63
C LYS A 127 8.33 -27.11 10.87
N LEU A 128 7.75 -26.50 11.91
CA LEU A 128 8.13 -25.14 12.33
C LEU A 128 9.64 -24.98 12.57
N SER A 129 10.31 -26.03 13.07
CA SER A 129 11.77 -26.04 13.29
C SER A 129 12.61 -25.90 12.02
N ASP A 130 12.01 -26.16 10.86
CA ASP A 130 12.69 -26.07 9.56
C ASP A 130 12.64 -24.64 9.00
N ILE A 131 11.73 -23.79 9.52
CA ILE A 131 11.65 -22.35 9.18
C ILE A 131 12.74 -21.60 9.93
N LYS A 132 13.42 -20.69 9.22
CA LYS A 132 14.51 -19.87 9.76
C LYS A 132 14.25 -18.39 9.55
N VAL A 133 14.90 -17.59 10.39
CA VAL A 133 14.97 -16.14 10.18
C VAL A 133 15.61 -15.86 8.82
N GLY A 134 14.98 -14.98 8.05
CA GLY A 134 15.36 -14.65 6.68
C GLY A 134 14.59 -15.43 5.60
N ASP A 135 13.85 -16.49 5.96
CA ASP A 135 13.03 -17.21 4.98
C ASP A 135 11.86 -16.33 4.50
N ASN A 136 11.60 -16.37 3.20
CA ASN A 136 10.38 -15.84 2.61
C ASN A 136 9.29 -16.90 2.72
N VAL A 137 8.22 -16.57 3.42
CA VAL A 137 7.11 -17.49 3.67
C VAL A 137 5.80 -16.85 3.26
N LYS A 138 4.90 -17.68 2.73
CA LYS A 138 3.50 -17.35 2.58
C LYS A 138 2.75 -18.00 3.74
N VAL A 139 1.95 -17.21 4.45
CA VAL A 139 1.08 -17.69 5.53
C VAL A 139 -0.37 -17.53 5.13
N THR A 140 -1.20 -18.50 5.50
CA THR A 140 -2.64 -18.52 5.22
C THR A 140 -3.43 -18.66 6.53
N SER A 141 -4.57 -17.99 6.62
CA SER A 141 -5.54 -18.01 7.72
C SER A 141 -6.95 -18.26 7.20
N ASP A 142 -7.84 -18.79 8.04
CA ASP A 142 -9.27 -18.92 7.74
C ASP A 142 -10.04 -17.60 7.92
N THR A 143 -9.41 -16.59 8.53
CA THR A 143 -10.01 -15.28 8.79
C THR A 143 -9.40 -14.20 7.90
N ASN A 144 -10.09 -13.06 7.79
CA ASN A 144 -9.51 -11.88 7.13
C ASN A 144 -8.37 -11.34 7.99
N ILE A 145 -7.16 -11.38 7.45
CA ILE A 145 -5.92 -10.92 8.09
C ILE A 145 -5.40 -9.62 7.48
N ARG A 146 -6.16 -8.94 6.60
CA ARG A 146 -5.71 -7.71 5.92
C ARG A 146 -5.10 -6.68 6.86
N ASP A 147 -5.76 -6.36 7.97
CA ASP A 147 -5.31 -5.34 8.93
C ASP A 147 -4.96 -5.92 10.31
N ALA A 148 -4.87 -7.26 10.41
CA ALA A 148 -4.60 -7.94 11.67
C ALA A 148 -3.10 -7.94 12.00
N GLU A 149 -2.73 -7.37 13.15
CA GLU A 149 -1.37 -7.45 13.70
C GLU A 149 -1.03 -8.88 14.14
N ARG A 150 -2.00 -9.61 14.71
CA ARG A 150 -1.87 -10.99 15.18
C ARG A 150 -2.98 -11.86 14.63
N PHE A 151 -2.66 -13.07 14.18
CA PHE A 151 -3.64 -14.00 13.63
C PHE A 151 -3.19 -15.45 13.71
N ASP A 152 -4.14 -16.37 13.77
CA ASP A 152 -3.89 -17.81 13.71
C ASP A 152 -3.62 -18.25 12.27
N VAL A 153 -2.67 -19.16 12.11
CA VAL A 153 -2.22 -19.64 10.81
C VAL A 153 -2.70 -21.06 10.58
N THR A 154 -3.31 -21.31 9.43
CA THR A 154 -3.70 -22.65 8.99
C THR A 154 -2.62 -23.31 8.14
N GLU A 155 -1.85 -22.52 7.39
CA GLU A 155 -0.80 -23.02 6.50
C GLU A 155 0.38 -22.05 6.41
N VAL A 156 1.59 -22.62 6.40
CA VAL A 156 2.84 -21.90 6.11
C VAL A 156 3.56 -22.59 4.96
N GLU A 157 3.84 -21.84 3.90
CA GLU A 157 4.56 -22.31 2.71
C GLU A 157 5.89 -21.56 2.57
N ILE A 158 6.98 -22.31 2.39
CA ILE A 158 8.29 -21.76 2.01
C ILE A 158 8.53 -22.08 0.54
N VAL A 159 8.98 -21.08 -0.24
CA VAL A 159 9.37 -21.28 -1.64
C VAL A 159 10.90 -21.27 -1.75
N ARG A 160 11.46 -22.35 -2.33
CA ARG A 160 12.88 -22.46 -2.65
C ARG A 160 13.07 -22.67 -4.15
N TYR A 161 14.00 -21.91 -4.73
CA TYR A 161 14.44 -22.02 -6.12
C TYR A 161 15.77 -22.75 -6.22
#